data_AF-A0A2K8T1P6-F1
#
_entry.id   AF-A0A2K8T1P6-F1
#
_cell.length_a   1.000
_cell.length_b   1.000
_cell.length_c   1.000
_cell.angle_alpha   90.00
_cell.angle_beta   90.00
_cell.angle_gamma   90.00
#
_symmetry.space_group_name_H-M   'P 1'
#
loop_
_entity.id
_entity.type
_entity.pdbx_description
1 polymer ?
#
loop_
_entity_poly.entity_id
_entity_poly.type
_entity_poly.pdbx_seq_one_letter_code
_entity_poly.pdbx_strand_id
1 'polypeptide(L)'
;MEYAKLTRTKVMTPEETQRLKAAITEIASILYKNTSPEALENLEGIEKTVRTQMLSSVSPQIAFFLSNKQQAQIKDDLDKSRICVGELSITEKQAQKLGLEPRTHLSPVLEKCSLRLCANESYQNAEEELEALTGMKVGHSTL
;
A
#
# COMPACT_ATOMS: atom_id res chain seq x y z
N MET A 1 -9.48 0.30 25.46
CA MET A 1 -10.17 -1.00 25.43
C MET A 1 -9.80 -1.71 24.13
N GLU A 2 -9.42 -2.98 24.23
CA GLU A 2 -9.33 -3.98 23.15
C GLU A 2 -8.21 -3.88 22.07
N TYR A 3 -6.93 -3.89 22.50
CA TYR A 3 -5.80 -4.22 21.60
C TYR A 3 -5.07 -5.53 21.97
N ALA A 4 -5.57 -6.29 22.94
CA ALA A 4 -4.84 -7.42 23.54
C ALA A 4 -5.22 -8.83 23.01
N LYS A 5 -5.93 -8.95 21.87
CA LYS A 5 -6.40 -10.25 21.34
C LYS A 5 -5.82 -10.67 19.99
N LEU A 6 -4.71 -10.07 19.55
CA LEU A 6 -4.18 -10.28 18.19
C LEU A 6 -2.72 -10.76 18.15
N THR A 7 -2.33 -11.78 18.90
CA THR A 7 -1.02 -12.43 18.69
C THR A 7 -1.04 -13.92 19.00
N ARG A 8 -1.66 -14.71 18.11
CA ARG A 8 -1.12 -16.04 17.79
C ARG A 8 -0.33 -15.90 16.49
N THR A 9 0.81 -15.22 16.54
CA THR A 9 1.74 -15.15 15.41
C THR A 9 2.43 -16.51 15.28
N LYS A 10 2.06 -17.27 14.24
CA LYS A 10 2.86 -18.40 13.77
C LYS A 10 4.24 -17.83 13.43
N VAL A 11 5.26 -18.21 14.18
CA VAL A 11 6.63 -17.76 13.93
C VAL A 11 7.12 -18.41 12.64
N MET A 12 7.72 -17.60 11.76
CA MET A 12 8.32 -18.05 10.50
C MET A 12 9.42 -19.07 10.78
N THR A 13 9.43 -20.20 10.08
CA THR A 13 10.52 -21.18 10.27
C THR A 13 11.85 -20.65 9.71
N PRO A 14 13.00 -21.21 10.10
CA PRO A 14 14.29 -20.85 9.51
C PRO A 14 14.30 -21.00 7.98
N GLU A 15 13.67 -22.06 7.45
CA GLU A 15 13.57 -22.32 6.01
C GLU A 15 12.67 -21.30 5.30
N GLU A 16 11.56 -20.90 5.93
CA GLU A 16 10.70 -19.82 5.43
C GLU A 16 11.44 -18.47 5.42
N THR A 17 12.23 -18.19 6.46
CA THR A 17 13.05 -16.97 6.56
C THR A 17 14.11 -16.92 5.47
N GLN A 18 14.79 -18.04 5.20
CA GLN A 18 15.79 -18.12 4.15
C GLN A 18 15.18 -17.93 2.76
N ARG A 19 14.03 -18.56 2.48
CA ARG A 19 13.31 -18.38 1.22
C ARG A 19 12.84 -16.95 1.03
N LEU A 20 12.30 -16.32 2.08
CA LEU A 20 11.90 -14.92 2.03
C LEU A 20 13.09 -14.00 1.75
N LYS A 21 14.24 -14.23 2.40
CA LYS A 21 15.47 -13.45 2.17
C LYS A 21 15.97 -13.56 0.72
N ALA A 22 15.93 -14.76 0.16
CA ALA A 22 16.29 -14.99 -1.25
C ALA A 22 15.36 -14.22 -2.19
N ALA A 23 14.04 -14.31 -1.98
CA ALA A 23 13.06 -13.59 -2.77
C ALA A 23 13.22 -12.05 -2.66
N ILE A 24 13.44 -11.52 -1.46
CA ILE A 24 13.68 -10.08 -1.26
C ILE A 24 14.94 -9.63 -2.01
N THR A 25 16.00 -10.43 -2.01
CA THR A 25 17.25 -10.11 -2.69
C THR A 25 17.06 -10.09 -4.21
N GLU A 26 16.28 -11.03 -4.74
CA GLU A 26 15.92 -11.06 -6.16
C GLU A 26 15.07 -9.84 -6.56
N ILE A 27 14.03 -9.52 -5.78
CA ILE A 27 13.20 -8.33 -5.99
C ILE A 27 14.06 -7.07 -5.96
N ALA A 28 14.94 -6.92 -4.96
CA ALA A 28 15.83 -5.77 -4.86
C ALA A 28 16.75 -5.64 -6.10
N SER A 29 17.28 -6.76 -6.62
CA SER A 29 18.10 -6.75 -7.84
C SER A 29 17.29 -6.29 -9.07
N ILE A 30 16.06 -6.75 -9.21
CA ILE A 30 15.16 -6.35 -10.30
C ILE A 30 14.85 -4.86 -10.20
N LEU A 31 14.46 -4.37 -9.04
CA LEU A 31 14.12 -2.97 -8.82
C LEU A 31 15.32 -2.05 -9.06
N TYR A 32 16.50 -2.42 -8.58
CA TYR A 32 17.75 -1.67 -8.82
C TYR A 32 18.07 -1.55 -10.32
N LYS A 33 17.94 -2.64 -11.09
CA LYS A 33 18.19 -2.62 -12.55
C LYS A 33 17.23 -1.72 -13.33
N ASN A 34 16.03 -1.50 -12.81
CA ASN A 34 15.00 -0.66 -13.42
C ASN A 34 14.99 0.77 -12.84
N THR A 35 16.07 1.16 -12.15
CA THR A 35 16.23 2.50 -11.57
C THR A 35 17.28 3.29 -12.35
N SER A 36 16.98 4.55 -12.68
CA SER A 36 17.98 5.41 -13.32
C SER A 36 19.11 5.78 -12.35
N PRO A 37 20.35 5.94 -12.82
CA PRO A 37 21.47 6.34 -11.96
C PRO A 37 21.25 7.69 -11.26
N GLU A 38 20.57 8.63 -11.93
CA GLU A 38 20.22 9.97 -11.41
C GLU A 38 19.36 9.87 -10.14
N ALA A 39 18.48 8.87 -10.07
CA ALA A 39 17.62 8.64 -8.91
C ALA A 39 18.37 8.05 -7.70
N LEU A 40 19.63 7.64 -7.88
CA LEU A 40 20.48 7.03 -6.85
C LEU A 40 21.60 7.97 -6.37
N GLU A 41 21.58 9.24 -6.75
CA GLU A 41 22.64 10.21 -6.41
C GLU A 41 22.65 10.60 -4.93
N ASN A 42 21.49 10.59 -4.27
CA ASN A 42 21.35 10.95 -2.87
C ASN A 42 20.25 10.15 -2.16
N LEU A 43 20.24 10.19 -0.84
CA LEU A 43 19.31 9.42 -0.01
C LEU A 43 17.84 9.76 -0.27
N GLU A 44 17.51 11.03 -0.51
CA GLU A 44 16.14 11.46 -0.79
C GLU A 44 15.62 10.86 -2.11
N GLY A 45 16.45 10.87 -3.16
CA GLY A 45 16.15 10.24 -4.45
C GLY A 45 15.97 8.74 -4.32
N ILE A 46 16.84 8.08 -3.56
CA ILE A 46 16.74 6.63 -3.29
C ILE A 46 15.42 6.32 -2.58
N GLU A 47 15.08 7.04 -1.52
CA GLU A 47 13.85 6.82 -0.75
C GLU A 47 12.59 7.02 -1.59
N LYS A 48 12.52 8.12 -2.34
CA LYS A 48 11.39 8.40 -3.27
C LYS A 48 11.24 7.29 -4.30
N THR A 49 12.36 6.81 -4.85
CA THR A 49 12.36 5.78 -5.88
C THR A 49 11.96 4.42 -5.34
N VAL A 50 12.55 3.99 -4.22
CA VAL A 50 12.19 2.74 -3.55
C VAL A 50 10.72 2.75 -3.17
N ARG A 51 10.21 3.86 -2.59
CA ARG A 51 8.79 4.01 -2.26
C ARG A 51 7.91 3.87 -3.51
N THR A 52 8.23 4.59 -4.58
CA THR A 52 7.47 4.53 -5.84
C THR A 52 7.43 3.12 -6.44
N GLN A 53 8.56 2.42 -6.43
CA GLN A 53 8.66 1.04 -6.91
C GLN A 53 7.90 0.06 -6.01
N MET A 54 7.95 0.26 -4.70
CA MET A 54 7.15 -0.53 -3.77
C MET A 54 5.66 -0.34 -4.02
N LEU A 55 5.18 0.90 -4.16
CA LEU A 55 3.77 1.21 -4.38
C LEU A 55 3.27 0.67 -5.74
N SER A 56 4.10 0.73 -6.78
CA SER A 56 3.70 0.35 -8.15
C SER A 56 3.86 -1.14 -8.48
N SER A 57 4.95 -1.78 -8.02
CA SER A 57 5.36 -3.10 -8.50
C SER A 57 5.17 -4.22 -7.48
N VAL A 58 5.45 -3.92 -6.21
CA VAL A 58 5.47 -4.93 -5.15
C VAL A 58 4.15 -4.97 -4.41
N SER A 59 3.61 -3.81 -4.05
CA SER A 59 2.44 -3.71 -3.20
C SER A 59 1.16 -4.26 -3.83
N PRO A 60 0.88 -4.12 -5.14
CA PRO A 60 -0.29 -4.76 -5.74
C PRO A 60 -0.26 -6.29 -5.59
N GLN A 61 0.93 -6.91 -5.60
CA GLN A 61 1.07 -8.36 -5.44
C GLN A 61 0.94 -8.79 -3.97
N ILE A 62 1.52 -8.01 -3.05
CA ILE A 62 1.50 -8.31 -1.62
C ILE A 62 0.17 -7.89 -0.96
N ALA A 63 -0.55 -6.90 -1.47
CA ALA A 63 -1.83 -6.47 -0.89
C ALA A 63 -2.86 -7.62 -0.83
N PHE A 64 -2.73 -8.62 -1.71
CA PHE A 64 -3.54 -9.84 -1.67
C PHE A 64 -3.23 -10.79 -0.49
N PHE A 65 -2.14 -10.59 0.27
CA PHE A 65 -1.92 -11.28 1.56
C PHE A 65 -3.07 -11.03 2.54
N LEU A 66 -3.80 -9.92 2.37
CA LEU A 66 -4.98 -9.56 3.14
C LEU A 66 -6.22 -10.43 2.79
N SER A 67 -6.16 -11.24 1.73
CA SER A 67 -7.29 -12.05 1.26
C SER A 67 -6.86 -13.40 0.63
N ASN A 68 -6.37 -14.32 1.47
CA ASN A 68 -6.04 -15.70 1.07
C ASN A 68 -7.21 -16.50 0.42
N LYS A 69 -8.44 -15.98 0.40
CA LYS A 69 -9.64 -16.68 -0.10
C LYS A 69 -10.14 -16.22 -1.48
N GLN A 70 -9.50 -15.25 -2.14
CA GLN A 70 -10.13 -14.54 -3.28
C GLN A 70 -9.30 -14.49 -4.57
N GLN A 71 -8.22 -15.27 -4.68
CA GLN A 71 -7.41 -15.37 -5.90
C GLN A 71 -8.16 -15.94 -7.13
N ALA A 72 -9.31 -16.61 -6.93
CA ALA A 72 -10.07 -17.19 -8.02
C ALA A 72 -11.26 -16.30 -8.38
N GLN A 73 -11.11 -15.55 -9.49
CA GLN A 73 -12.12 -14.83 -10.29
C GLN A 73 -11.85 -13.34 -10.37
N ILE A 74 -11.03 -12.94 -11.35
CA ILE A 74 -10.96 -11.56 -11.82
C ILE A 74 -11.36 -11.58 -13.30
N LYS A 75 -12.65 -11.36 -13.56
CA LYS A 75 -13.24 -11.15 -14.90
C LYS A 75 -14.17 -9.93 -14.96
N ASP A 76 -14.39 -9.26 -13.82
CA ASP A 76 -15.27 -8.09 -13.71
C ASP A 76 -14.44 -6.80 -13.65
N ASP A 77 -15.10 -5.67 -13.95
CA ASP A 77 -14.52 -4.32 -13.87
C ASP A 77 -13.97 -4.07 -12.45
N LEU A 78 -12.68 -3.74 -12.38
CA LEU A 78 -11.96 -3.59 -11.12
C LEU A 78 -12.06 -2.15 -10.63
N ASP A 79 -12.58 -1.96 -9.42
CA ASP A 79 -12.48 -0.69 -8.73
C ASP A 79 -11.09 -0.53 -8.10
N LYS A 80 -10.47 0.62 -8.32
CA LYS A 80 -9.20 0.97 -7.68
C LYS A 80 -9.47 1.54 -6.30
N SER A 81 -9.01 0.85 -5.27
CA SER A 81 -9.03 1.31 -3.88
C SER A 81 -7.62 1.73 -3.45
N ARG A 82 -7.48 2.94 -2.91
CA ARG A 82 -6.20 3.47 -2.40
C ARG A 82 -6.01 3.04 -0.95
N ILE A 83 -4.89 2.39 -0.69
CA ILE A 83 -4.46 1.96 0.64
C ILE A 83 -3.11 2.63 0.96
N CYS A 84 -2.70 2.65 2.23
CA CYS A 84 -1.43 3.28 2.63
C CYS A 84 -0.19 2.64 1.98
N VAL A 85 -0.33 1.42 1.47
CA VAL A 85 0.73 0.70 0.78
C VAL A 85 0.55 0.70 -0.74
N GLY A 86 -0.32 1.52 -1.33
CA GLY A 86 -0.46 1.63 -2.79
C GLY A 86 -1.89 1.56 -3.30
N GLU A 87 -2.06 1.37 -4.60
CA GLU A 87 -3.37 1.11 -5.21
C GLU A 87 -3.64 -0.40 -5.26
N LEU A 88 -4.82 -0.79 -4.80
CA LEU A 88 -5.33 -2.14 -4.83
C LEU A 88 -6.54 -2.21 -5.76
N SER A 89 -6.42 -2.97 -6.84
CA SER A 89 -7.53 -3.27 -7.74
C SER A 89 -8.35 -4.42 -7.18
N ILE A 90 -9.57 -4.14 -6.71
CA ILE A 90 -10.51 -5.12 -6.16
C ILE A 90 -11.92 -4.89 -6.72
N THR A 91 -12.71 -5.94 -6.79
CA THR A 91 -14.13 -5.82 -7.17
C THR A 91 -14.95 -5.26 -6.00
N GLU A 92 -16.09 -4.63 -6.28
CA GLU A 92 -17.00 -4.08 -5.26
C GLU A 92 -17.41 -5.12 -4.20
N LYS A 93 -17.67 -6.37 -4.64
CA LYS A 93 -17.99 -7.50 -3.74
C LYS A 93 -16.87 -7.80 -2.74
N GLN A 94 -15.62 -7.71 -3.20
CA GLN A 94 -14.45 -7.91 -2.35
C GLN A 94 -14.27 -6.73 -1.40
N ALA A 95 -14.47 -5.50 -1.89
CA ALA A 95 -14.40 -4.28 -1.09
C ALA A 95 -15.40 -4.33 0.08
N GLN A 96 -16.68 -4.62 -0.20
CA GLN A 96 -17.72 -4.77 0.82
C GLN A 96 -17.36 -5.87 1.84
N LYS A 97 -16.82 -7.00 1.39
CA LYS A 97 -16.39 -8.09 2.28
C LYS A 97 -15.19 -7.75 3.15
N LEU A 98 -14.30 -6.87 2.68
CA LEU A 98 -13.17 -6.34 3.44
C LEU A 98 -13.58 -5.17 4.35
N GLY A 99 -14.87 -4.79 4.37
CA GLY A 99 -15.40 -3.72 5.20
C GLY A 99 -15.12 -2.32 4.64
N LEU A 100 -14.93 -2.19 3.32
CA LEU A 100 -14.93 -0.90 2.66
C LEU A 100 -16.38 -0.47 2.40
N GLU A 101 -16.68 0.79 2.74
CA GLU A 101 -17.99 1.38 2.49
C GLU A 101 -18.24 1.50 0.97
N PRO A 102 -19.49 1.27 0.50
CA PRO A 102 -19.83 1.41 -0.92
C PRO A 102 -19.49 2.81 -1.43
N ARG A 103 -18.88 2.89 -2.63
CA ARG A 103 -18.42 4.13 -3.29
C ARG A 103 -17.25 4.85 -2.61
N THR A 104 -16.68 4.29 -1.55
CA THR A 104 -15.45 4.80 -0.94
C THR A 104 -14.24 4.11 -1.56
N HIS A 105 -13.36 4.90 -2.17
CA HIS A 105 -12.12 4.41 -2.80
C HIS A 105 -10.89 4.55 -1.88
N LEU A 106 -11.08 4.89 -0.61
CA LEU A 106 -10.03 5.03 0.40
C LEU A 106 -10.12 3.91 1.43
N SER A 107 -8.98 3.34 1.81
CA SER A 107 -8.94 2.44 2.95
C SER A 107 -9.27 3.18 4.25
N PRO A 108 -9.88 2.52 5.25
CA PRO A 108 -10.26 3.19 6.51
C PRO A 108 -9.07 3.76 7.28
N VAL A 109 -7.87 3.21 7.07
CA VAL A 109 -6.63 3.76 7.66
C VAL A 109 -6.20 5.02 6.92
N LEU A 110 -6.22 4.99 5.58
CA LEU A 110 -5.85 6.14 4.76
C LEU A 110 -6.81 7.31 5.01
N GLU A 111 -8.12 7.05 5.05
CA GLU A 111 -9.15 8.03 5.38
C GLU A 111 -8.91 8.67 6.76
N LYS A 112 -8.63 7.88 7.80
CA LYS A 112 -8.31 8.41 9.13
C LYS A 112 -7.04 9.25 9.15
N CYS A 113 -6.02 8.88 8.36
CA CYS A 113 -4.81 9.68 8.22
C CYS A 113 -5.10 11.00 7.51
N SER A 114 -5.87 10.95 6.41
CA SER A 114 -6.34 12.12 5.67
C SER A 114 -7.08 13.10 6.59
N LEU A 115 -8.09 12.65 7.32
CA LEU A 115 -8.87 13.48 8.23
C LEU A 115 -8.00 14.13 9.33
N ARG A 116 -6.96 13.43 9.81
CA ARG A 116 -6.02 13.98 10.79
C ARG A 116 -5.14 15.09 10.20
N LEU A 117 -4.68 14.92 8.96
CA LEU A 117 -3.93 15.95 8.24
C LEU A 117 -4.82 17.17 8.00
N CYS A 118 -6.04 16.96 7.50
CA CYS A 118 -7.02 18.03 7.28
C CYS A 118 -7.41 18.76 8.58
N ALA A 119 -7.44 18.08 9.72
CA ALA A 119 -7.75 18.71 11.01
C ALA A 119 -6.61 19.61 11.51
N ASN A 120 -5.36 19.30 11.16
CA ASN A 120 -4.19 20.09 11.58
C ASN A 120 -3.89 21.23 10.59
N GLU A 121 -4.29 21.09 9.33
CA GLU A 121 -3.98 22.04 8.26
C GLU A 121 -5.23 22.39 7.42
N SER A 122 -5.05 22.68 6.13
CA SER A 122 -6.13 22.84 5.16
C SER A 122 -6.25 21.58 4.28
N TYR A 123 -7.39 21.41 3.60
CA TYR A 123 -7.57 20.29 2.66
C TYR A 123 -6.55 20.31 1.51
N GLN A 124 -6.16 21.50 1.05
CA GLN A 124 -5.15 21.66 -0.01
C GLN A 124 -3.76 21.23 0.48
N ASN A 125 -3.36 21.67 1.67
CA ASN A 125 -2.06 21.27 2.22
C ASN A 125 -2.03 19.79 2.60
N ALA A 126 -3.15 19.27 3.10
CA ALA A 126 -3.27 17.85 3.43
C ALA A 126 -3.11 16.94 2.21
N GLU A 127 -3.50 17.40 1.01
CA GLU A 127 -3.22 16.69 -0.25
C GLU A 127 -1.72 16.58 -0.52
N GLU A 128 -0.99 17.69 -0.41
CA GLU A 128 0.47 17.74 -0.61
C GLU A 128 1.22 16.91 0.44
N GLU A 129 0.85 17.05 1.71
CA GLU A 129 1.45 16.30 2.83
C GLU A 129 1.15 14.80 2.74
N LEU A 130 -0.07 14.41 2.33
CA LEU A 130 -0.41 13.01 2.14
C LEU A 130 0.43 12.39 1.02
N GLU A 131 0.65 13.10 -0.09
CA GLU A 131 1.53 12.65 -1.15
C GLU A 131 2.98 12.56 -0.68
N ALA A 132 3.47 13.55 0.06
CA ALA A 132 4.84 13.55 0.59
C ALA A 132 5.09 12.35 1.51
N LEU A 133 4.16 12.06 2.42
CA LEU A 133 4.26 11.01 3.43
C LEU A 133 4.01 9.61 2.88
N THR A 134 3.01 9.45 2.02
CA THR A 134 2.52 8.13 1.59
C THR A 134 2.86 7.80 0.14
N GLY A 135 3.23 8.80 -0.67
CA GLY A 135 3.36 8.67 -2.12
C GLY A 135 2.01 8.56 -2.85
N MET A 136 0.88 8.67 -2.14
CA MET A 136 -0.46 8.57 -2.72
C MET A 136 -1.08 9.94 -2.98
N LYS A 137 -1.57 10.13 -4.21
CA LYS A 137 -2.34 11.31 -4.60
C LYS A 137 -3.81 11.12 -4.27
N VAL A 138 -4.33 11.93 -3.35
CA VAL A 138 -5.75 12.01 -3.03
C VAL A 138 -6.16 13.48 -3.12
N GLY A 139 -7.03 13.80 -4.07
CA GLY A 139 -7.46 15.18 -4.28
C GLY A 139 -8.20 15.73 -3.06
N HIS A 140 -8.03 17.02 -2.78
CA HIS A 140 -8.69 17.75 -1.70
C HIS A 140 -10.23 17.63 -1.67
N SER A 141 -10.88 17.32 -2.79
CA SER A 141 -12.33 17.06 -2.85
C SER A 141 -12.74 15.68 -2.34
N THR A 142 -11.76 14.79 -2.12
CA THR A 142 -11.92 13.41 -1.63
C THR A 142 -11.43 13.24 -0.19
N LEU A 143 -10.65 14.21 0.33
CA LEU A 143 -10.11 14.23 1.69
C LEU A 143 -11.14 14.64 2.75
#